data_AF-A0A945NSR6-F1
#
_entry.id   AF-A0A945NSR6-F1
#
_cell.length_a   1.000
_cell.length_b   1.000
_cell.length_c   1.000
_cell.angle_alpha   90.00
_cell.angle_beta   90.00
_cell.angle_gamma   90.00
#
_symmetry.space_group_name_H-M   'P 1'
#
loop_
_entity.id
_entity.type
_entity.pdbx_description
1 polymer ?
#
loop_
_entity_poly.entity_id
_entity_poly.type
_entity_poly.pdbx_seq_one_letter_code
_entity_poly.pdbx_strand_id
1 'polypeptide(L)'
;MSETAVELLRQHGVQVTAQRLAIMRVVAERPHATADELGDEVRSQLGAISRQAVYDSLGVLVDKNLIRRIQPAGSAARYENRIGDNHHHLICRSCRVMFDIDCATGEVPCLTADDNHGFEIDEAEVIYWGHCPTCRAATQQQHPTHLTK
;
A
#
# COMPACT_ATOMS: atom_id res chain seq x y z
N MET A 1 6.26 23.71 -7.19
CA MET A 1 4.77 23.63 -7.17
C MET A 1 4.41 22.17 -7.08
N SER A 2 3.32 21.77 -6.41
CA SER A 2 2.84 20.39 -6.56
C SER A 2 2.32 20.21 -7.98
N GLU A 3 2.68 19.11 -8.63
CA GLU A 3 2.03 18.72 -9.88
C GLU A 3 0.61 18.23 -9.59
N THR A 4 -0.26 18.35 -10.59
CA THR A 4 -1.58 17.73 -10.56
C THR A 4 -1.52 16.30 -11.08
N ALA A 5 -2.46 15.45 -10.66
CA ALA A 5 -2.59 14.10 -11.21
C ALA A 5 -2.78 14.09 -12.74
N VAL A 6 -3.29 15.17 -13.35
CA VAL A 6 -3.41 15.33 -14.81
C VAL A 6 -2.05 15.50 -15.48
N GLU A 7 -1.12 16.25 -14.86
CA GLU A 7 0.24 16.46 -15.37
C GLU A 7 1.08 15.19 -15.18
N LEU A 8 1.05 14.61 -13.99
CA LEU A 8 1.80 13.40 -13.67
C LEU A 8 1.44 12.23 -14.60
N LEU A 9 0.14 12.00 -14.87
CA LEU A 9 -0.32 11.02 -15.86
C LEU A 9 0.24 11.30 -17.27
N ARG A 10 0.21 12.55 -17.72
CA ARG A 10 0.69 12.94 -19.06
C ARG A 10 2.20 12.72 -19.22
N GLN A 11 3.00 13.09 -18.21
CA GLN A 11 4.45 12.90 -18.22
C GLN A 11 4.84 11.42 -18.37
N HIS A 12 4.13 10.53 -17.67
CA HIS A 12 4.39 9.09 -17.70
C HIS A 12 3.77 8.39 -18.95
N GLY A 13 3.19 9.16 -19.87
CA GLY A 13 2.56 8.67 -21.10
C GLY A 13 1.22 7.98 -20.89
N VAL A 14 0.55 8.20 -19.75
CA VAL A 14 -0.73 7.58 -19.40
C VAL A 14 -1.88 8.46 -19.89
N GLN A 15 -2.80 7.85 -20.64
CA GLN A 15 -4.04 8.51 -21.05
C GLN A 15 -4.86 8.93 -19.82
N VAL A 16 -5.08 10.23 -19.67
CA VAL A 16 -5.89 10.82 -18.61
C VAL A 16 -7.35 10.41 -18.77
N THR A 17 -7.93 9.76 -17.75
CA THR A 17 -9.35 9.42 -17.68
C THR A 17 -9.91 9.78 -16.30
N ALA A 18 -11.22 10.02 -16.21
CA ALA A 18 -11.88 10.30 -14.92
C ALA A 18 -11.68 9.15 -13.91
N GLN A 19 -11.64 7.90 -14.39
CA GLN A 19 -11.39 6.71 -13.58
C GLN A 19 -9.98 6.70 -12.97
N ARG A 20 -8.93 6.95 -13.78
CA ARG A 20 -7.54 7.02 -13.28
C ARG A 20 -7.34 8.18 -12.31
N LEU A 21 -7.91 9.35 -12.60
CA LEU A 21 -7.86 10.52 -11.71
C LEU A 21 -8.56 10.26 -10.37
N ALA A 22 -9.71 9.58 -10.37
CA ALA A 22 -10.41 9.21 -9.15
C ALA A 22 -9.64 8.15 -8.36
N ILE A 23 -9.06 7.13 -9.02
CA ILE A 23 -8.24 6.10 -8.36
C ILE A 23 -7.00 6.71 -7.71
N MET A 24 -6.27 7.60 -8.40
CA MET A 24 -5.11 8.30 -7.81
C MET A 24 -5.50 9.13 -6.59
N ARG A 25 -6.64 9.84 -6.61
CA ARG A 25 -7.16 10.56 -5.44
C ARG A 25 -7.47 9.60 -4.29
N VAL A 26 -8.25 8.55 -4.55
CA VAL A 26 -8.71 7.63 -3.50
C VAL A 26 -7.55 6.83 -2.89
N VAL A 27 -6.51 6.49 -3.67
CA VAL A 27 -5.28 5.87 -3.14
C VAL A 27 -4.53 6.84 -2.20
N ALA A 28 -4.49 8.14 -2.52
CA ALA A 28 -3.88 9.15 -1.65
C ALA A 28 -4.70 9.46 -0.38
N GLU A 29 -6.04 9.38 -0.47
CA GLU A 29 -6.96 9.55 0.66
C GLU A 29 -7.03 8.29 1.55
N ARG A 30 -6.76 7.11 0.99
CA ARG A 30 -6.90 5.80 1.62
C ARG A 30 -5.68 4.89 1.31
N PRO A 31 -4.47 5.27 1.76
CA PRO A 31 -3.28 4.44 1.56
C PRO A 31 -3.48 3.05 2.17
N HIS A 32 -2.86 2.04 1.56
CA HIS A 32 -3.01 0.63 1.88
C HIS A 32 -4.39 0.01 1.58
N ALA A 33 -5.31 0.71 0.93
CA ALA A 33 -6.58 0.10 0.51
C ALA A 33 -6.38 -1.00 -0.55
N THR A 34 -7.22 -2.02 -0.52
CA THR A 34 -7.26 -3.08 -1.54
C THR A 34 -8.00 -2.62 -2.80
N ALA A 35 -7.78 -3.31 -3.93
CA ALA A 35 -8.42 -2.96 -5.20
C ALA A 35 -9.97 -2.93 -5.14
N ASP A 36 -10.58 -3.77 -4.30
CA ASP A 36 -12.04 -3.80 -4.16
C ASP A 36 -12.53 -2.64 -3.26
N GLU A 37 -11.82 -2.30 -2.16
CA GLU A 37 -12.09 -1.11 -1.33
C GLU A 37 -11.94 0.20 -2.12
N LEU A 38 -10.91 0.29 -2.97
CA LEU A 38 -10.70 1.40 -3.90
C LEU A 38 -11.81 1.47 -4.94
N GLY A 39 -12.21 0.31 -5.49
CA GLY A 39 -13.24 0.21 -6.52
C GLY A 39 -14.63 0.62 -6.04
N ASP A 40 -14.96 0.34 -4.78
CA ASP A 40 -16.24 0.74 -4.19
C ASP A 40 -16.27 2.25 -3.85
N GLU A 41 -15.18 2.81 -3.34
CA GLU A 41 -15.07 4.26 -3.11
C GLU A 41 -15.10 5.06 -4.43
N VAL A 42 -14.35 4.63 -5.45
CA VAL A 42 -14.41 5.26 -6.79
C VAL A 42 -15.80 5.11 -7.42
N ARG A 43 -16.56 4.05 -7.11
CA ARG A 43 -17.96 3.91 -7.53
C ARG A 43 -18.89 4.85 -6.78
N SER A 44 -18.62 5.13 -5.50
CA SER A 44 -19.30 6.19 -4.71
C SER A 44 -19.19 7.55 -5.42
N GLN A 45 -18.01 7.86 -5.95
CA GLN A 45 -17.66 9.17 -6.51
C GLN A 45 -18.01 9.33 -8.00
N LEU A 46 -18.03 8.24 -8.78
CA LEU A 46 -18.30 8.26 -10.24
C LEU A 46 -19.60 7.53 -10.66
N GLY A 47 -20.35 6.96 -9.71
CA GLY A 47 -21.59 6.22 -9.94
C GLY A 47 -21.40 4.81 -10.52
N ALA A 48 -20.61 4.67 -11.59
CA ALA A 48 -20.40 3.39 -12.28
C ALA A 48 -18.93 3.18 -12.71
N ILE A 49 -18.28 2.19 -12.10
CA ILE A 49 -17.02 1.62 -12.55
C ILE A 49 -17.07 0.09 -12.39
N SER A 50 -16.61 -0.64 -13.40
CA SER A 50 -16.51 -2.10 -13.37
C SER A 50 -15.27 -2.54 -12.60
N ARG A 51 -15.29 -3.74 -12.01
CA ARG A 51 -14.12 -4.29 -11.32
C ARG A 51 -12.91 -4.38 -12.26
N GLN A 52 -13.12 -4.82 -13.51
CA GLN A 52 -12.04 -4.87 -14.51
C GLN A 52 -11.38 -3.49 -14.72
N ALA A 53 -12.16 -2.42 -14.93
CA ALA A 53 -11.62 -1.08 -15.15
C ALA A 53 -10.84 -0.52 -13.93
N VAL A 54 -11.13 -0.99 -12.71
CA VAL A 54 -10.33 -0.70 -11.52
C VAL A 54 -8.97 -1.40 -11.60
N TYR A 55 -8.94 -2.72 -11.87
CA TYR A 55 -7.70 -3.48 -11.98
C TYR A 55 -6.84 -3.02 -13.18
N ASP A 56 -7.44 -2.74 -14.34
CA ASP A 56 -6.76 -2.18 -15.52
C ASP A 56 -6.11 -0.82 -15.22
N SER A 57 -6.80 0.02 -14.45
CA SER A 57 -6.29 1.33 -14.05
C SER A 57 -5.19 1.22 -13.01
N LEU A 58 -5.34 0.34 -12.01
CA LEU A 58 -4.30 0.09 -11.00
C LEU A 58 -3.04 -0.50 -11.63
N GLY A 59 -3.17 -1.47 -12.53
CA GLY A 59 -2.04 -2.03 -13.29
C GLY A 59 -1.26 -0.93 -14.02
N VAL A 60 -1.93 -0.14 -14.86
CA VAL A 60 -1.28 0.95 -15.62
C VAL A 60 -0.68 2.06 -14.73
N LEU A 61 -1.15 2.23 -13.49
CA LEU A 61 -0.52 3.14 -12.52
C LEU A 61 0.71 2.51 -11.84
N VAL A 62 0.70 1.20 -11.59
CA VAL A 62 1.85 0.45 -11.03
C VAL A 62 2.97 0.30 -12.08
N ASP A 63 2.64 -0.13 -13.30
CA ASP A 63 3.54 -0.29 -14.45
C ASP A 63 4.24 1.02 -14.88
N LYS A 64 3.85 2.14 -14.26
CA LYS A 64 4.33 3.50 -14.53
C LYS A 64 4.92 4.20 -13.30
N ASN A 65 5.08 3.49 -12.18
CA ASN A 65 5.57 4.04 -10.92
C ASN A 65 4.80 5.30 -10.50
N LEU A 66 3.46 5.26 -10.62
CA LEU A 66 2.53 6.31 -10.17
C LEU A 66 1.83 5.96 -8.86
N ILE A 67 1.73 4.66 -8.56
CA ILE A 67 1.34 4.06 -7.27
C ILE A 67 2.19 2.80 -7.07
N ARG A 68 2.40 2.38 -5.83
CA ARG A 68 3.03 1.09 -5.50
C ARG A 68 1.97 0.06 -5.12
N ARG A 69 2.32 -1.22 -5.30
CA ARG A 69 1.45 -2.39 -5.05
C ARG A 69 2.13 -3.36 -4.09
N ILE A 70 1.71 -3.30 -2.84
CA ILE A 70 2.22 -4.15 -1.76
C ILE A 70 1.41 -5.45 -1.76
N GLN A 71 2.05 -6.62 -1.76
CA GLN A 71 1.33 -7.89 -1.56
C GLN A 71 2.05 -8.81 -0.56
N PRO A 72 1.83 -8.58 0.74
CA PRO A 72 2.40 -9.42 1.79
C PRO A 72 1.90 -10.87 1.66
N ALA A 73 2.77 -11.85 1.92
CA ALA A 73 2.45 -13.26 1.78
C ALA A 73 1.15 -13.65 2.53
N GLY A 74 0.18 -14.21 1.80
CA GLY A 74 -1.12 -14.58 2.37
C GLY A 74 -2.04 -13.40 2.72
N SER A 75 -1.84 -12.22 2.12
CA SER A 75 -2.76 -11.07 2.14
C SER A 75 -3.28 -10.74 0.73
N ALA A 76 -4.38 -10.01 0.65
CA ALA A 76 -4.78 -9.30 -0.56
C ALA A 76 -3.76 -8.19 -0.90
N ALA A 77 -3.64 -7.84 -2.18
CA ALA A 77 -2.80 -6.73 -2.63
C ALA A 77 -3.41 -5.38 -2.19
N ARG A 78 -2.54 -4.49 -1.73
CA ARG A 78 -2.83 -3.14 -1.22
C ARG A 78 -2.06 -2.11 -2.05
N TYR A 79 -2.57 -0.88 -2.13
CA TYR A 79 -1.99 0.18 -2.98
C TYR A 79 -1.76 1.48 -2.21
N GLU A 80 -0.74 2.22 -2.63
CA GLU A 80 -0.29 3.48 -2.02
C GLU A 80 0.28 4.42 -3.10
N ASN A 81 0.22 5.74 -2.88
CA ASN A 81 0.91 6.73 -3.70
C ASN A 81 2.18 7.28 -3.03
N ARG A 82 2.56 6.71 -1.88
CA ARG A 82 3.85 6.96 -1.22
C ARG A 82 4.90 6.11 -1.94
N ILE A 83 5.72 6.75 -2.77
CA ILE A 83 6.63 6.08 -3.71
C ILE A 83 7.95 6.85 -3.85
N GLY A 84 9.01 6.17 -4.25
CA GLY A 84 10.35 6.76 -4.44
C GLY A 84 11.06 7.15 -3.14
N ASP A 85 10.37 7.05 -2.00
CA ASP A 85 10.97 7.00 -0.68
C ASP A 85 11.12 5.54 -0.21
N ASN A 86 11.37 5.36 1.08
CA ASN A 86 11.96 4.14 1.61
C ASN A 86 11.28 3.72 2.92
N HIS A 87 9.96 3.70 2.89
CA HIS A 87 9.17 3.21 4.01
C HIS A 87 8.98 1.68 3.91
N HIS A 88 8.55 1.10 5.01
CA HIS A 88 8.43 -0.32 5.29
C HIS A 88 7.09 -0.57 5.98
N HIS A 89 6.52 -1.76 5.83
CA HIS A 89 5.15 -2.00 6.29
C HIS A 89 5.10 -2.85 7.56
N LEU A 90 4.53 -2.29 8.63
CA LEU A 90 4.23 -3.01 9.87
C LEU A 90 2.81 -3.58 9.83
N ILE A 91 2.69 -4.91 9.84
CA ILE A 91 1.43 -5.63 9.66
C ILE A 91 1.05 -6.41 10.93
N CYS A 92 -0.20 -6.26 11.36
CA CYS A 92 -0.79 -7.11 12.39
C CYS A 92 -1.18 -8.48 11.83
N ARG A 93 -0.57 -9.56 12.35
CA ARG A 93 -0.89 -10.96 11.98
C ARG A 93 -2.38 -11.30 12.17
N SER A 94 -3.02 -10.74 13.19
CA SER A 94 -4.42 -11.01 13.55
C SER A 94 -5.44 -10.29 12.67
N CYS A 95 -5.39 -8.95 12.58
CA CYS A 95 -6.42 -8.15 11.88
C CYS A 95 -5.96 -7.55 10.54
N ARG A 96 -4.70 -7.78 10.11
CA ARG A 96 -4.13 -7.29 8.84
C ARG A 96 -4.20 -5.77 8.62
N VAL A 97 -4.33 -4.98 9.70
CA VAL A 97 -3.98 -3.56 9.67
C VAL A 97 -2.50 -3.38 9.37
N MET A 98 -2.17 -2.32 8.65
CA MET A 98 -0.87 -2.02 8.05
C MET A 98 -0.53 -0.56 8.36
N PHE A 99 0.74 -0.26 8.61
CA PHE A 99 1.26 1.08 8.88
C PHE A 99 2.63 1.26 8.21
N ASP A 100 2.93 2.48 7.77
CA ASP A 100 4.27 2.89 7.37
C ASP A 100 5.22 2.94 8.57
N ILE A 101 6.47 2.59 8.32
CA ILE A 101 7.64 2.77 9.19
C ILE A 101 8.80 3.20 8.27
N ASP A 102 9.52 4.28 8.54
CA ASP A 102 10.64 4.70 7.69
C ASP A 102 11.86 3.76 7.82
N CYS A 103 12.67 3.53 6.76
CA CYS A 103 13.84 2.63 6.81
C CYS A 103 14.78 3.02 7.96
N ALA A 104 15.05 2.06 8.86
CA ALA A 104 15.65 2.32 10.16
C ALA A 104 17.12 2.82 10.11
N THR A 105 17.75 2.77 8.94
CA THR A 105 19.09 3.32 8.67
C THR A 105 19.06 4.80 8.25
N GLY A 106 17.90 5.35 7.89
CA GLY A 106 17.73 6.75 7.47
C GLY A 106 18.21 7.09 6.06
N GLU A 107 19.08 6.27 5.45
CA GLU A 107 19.45 6.39 4.04
C GLU A 107 18.33 5.83 3.13
N VAL A 108 18.07 6.51 2.00
CA VAL A 108 16.92 6.24 1.14
C VAL A 108 17.29 6.30 -0.35
N PRO A 109 16.82 5.36 -1.19
CA PRO A 109 16.23 4.06 -0.85
C PRO A 109 17.28 3.05 -0.33
N CYS A 110 16.90 2.09 0.53
CA CYS A 110 17.85 1.13 1.11
C CYS A 110 18.08 -0.07 0.15
N LEU A 111 18.45 0.24 -1.10
CA LEU A 111 18.85 -0.68 -2.19
C LEU A 111 20.31 -1.17 -2.04
N THR A 112 21.10 -0.54 -1.17
CA THR A 112 22.48 -0.94 -0.86
C THR A 112 22.49 -2.19 0.02
N ALA A 113 22.65 -3.37 -0.59
CA ALA A 113 22.95 -4.61 0.13
C ALA A 113 24.43 -4.69 0.52
N ASP A 114 24.74 -5.40 1.62
CA ASP A 114 26.11 -5.66 2.10
C ASP A 114 26.93 -6.49 1.09
N ASP A 115 26.27 -7.49 0.47
CA ASP A 115 26.68 -8.14 -0.77
C ASP A 115 25.44 -8.24 -1.67
N ASN A 116 25.49 -7.66 -2.87
CA ASN A 116 24.40 -7.73 -3.85
C ASN A 116 24.52 -8.93 -4.80
N HIS A 117 25.56 -9.74 -4.68
CA HIS A 117 25.90 -10.86 -5.56
C HIS A 117 25.91 -10.51 -7.07
N GLY A 118 26.16 -9.24 -7.42
CA GLY A 118 26.13 -8.74 -8.79
C GLY A 118 24.74 -8.44 -9.36
N PHE A 119 23.68 -8.42 -8.55
CA PHE A 119 22.35 -8.01 -8.98
C PHE A 119 22.24 -6.48 -9.11
N GLU A 120 21.52 -6.03 -10.14
CA GLU A 120 20.91 -4.70 -10.16
C GLU A 120 19.68 -4.74 -9.23
N ILE A 121 19.67 -3.90 -8.19
CA ILE A 121 18.61 -3.85 -7.17
C ILE A 121 17.80 -2.58 -7.42
N ASP A 122 16.55 -2.73 -7.83
CA ASP A 122 15.60 -1.66 -8.16
C ASP A 122 14.52 -1.45 -7.07
N GLU A 123 14.13 -2.51 -6.35
CA GLU A 123 13.26 -2.43 -5.17
C GLU A 123 13.86 -3.14 -3.92
N ALA A 124 13.56 -2.59 -2.74
CA ALA A 124 13.68 -3.27 -1.46
C ALA A 124 12.34 -3.20 -0.69
N GLU A 125 11.86 -4.32 -0.15
CA GLU A 125 10.67 -4.39 0.71
C GLU A 125 11.04 -5.04 2.06
N VAL A 126 10.71 -4.36 3.16
CA VAL A 126 10.82 -4.92 4.52
C VAL A 126 9.43 -4.93 5.15
N ILE A 127 8.97 -6.11 5.57
CA ILE A 127 7.67 -6.28 6.22
C ILE A 127 7.84 -6.75 7.67
N TYR A 128 7.50 -5.88 8.61
CA TYR A 128 7.48 -6.22 10.04
C TYR A 128 6.15 -6.90 10.40
N TRP A 129 6.21 -8.08 11.03
CA TRP A 129 5.00 -8.86 11.34
C TRP A 129 4.79 -9.06 12.85
N GLY A 130 3.84 -8.33 13.43
CA GLY A 130 3.53 -8.34 14.87
C GLY A 130 2.05 -8.49 15.19
N HIS A 131 1.64 -8.00 16.36
CA HIS A 131 0.23 -7.86 16.75
C HIS A 131 -0.02 -6.43 17.25
N CYS A 132 -1.00 -5.73 16.67
CA CYS A 132 -1.31 -4.36 17.05
C CYS A 132 -1.86 -4.28 18.51
N PRO A 133 -1.81 -3.11 19.16
CA PRO A 133 -2.26 -2.95 20.55
C PRO A 133 -3.67 -3.48 20.80
N THR A 134 -4.62 -3.20 19.89
CA THR A 134 -6.01 -3.66 19.97
C THR A 134 -6.13 -5.18 20.02
N CYS A 135 -5.42 -5.90 19.15
CA CYS A 135 -5.44 -7.36 19.16
C CYS A 135 -4.74 -7.95 20.39
N ARG A 136 -3.63 -7.34 20.85
CA ARG A 136 -2.94 -7.78 22.08
C ARG A 136 -3.85 -7.63 23.31
N ALA A 137 -4.56 -6.51 23.43
CA ALA A 137 -5.51 -6.28 24.52
C ALA A 137 -6.67 -7.28 24.49
N ALA A 138 -7.24 -7.55 23.31
CA ALA A 138 -8.32 -8.53 23.15
C ALA A 138 -7.89 -9.95 23.60
N THR A 139 -6.69 -10.40 23.24
CA THR A 139 -6.17 -11.71 23.69
C THR A 139 -5.93 -11.75 25.20
N GLN A 140 -5.48 -10.64 25.81
CA GLN A 140 -5.30 -10.56 27.27
C GLN A 140 -6.63 -10.63 28.03
N GLN A 141 -7.68 -9.99 27.52
CA GLN A 141 -9.03 -10.06 28.10
C GLN A 141 -9.67 -11.45 27.97
N GLN A 142 -9.25 -12.26 26.99
CA GLN A 142 -9.65 -13.65 26.81
C GLN A 142 -8.86 -14.65 27.67
N HIS A 143 -7.97 -14.17 28.55
CA HIS A 143 -7.29 -14.98 29.56
C HIS A 143 -7.62 -14.47 30.99
N PRO A 144 -8.89 -14.50 31.44
CA PRO A 144 -9.20 -14.31 32.85
C PRO A 144 -8.56 -15.45 33.64
N THR A 145 -7.66 -15.10 34.56
CA THR A 145 -6.87 -16.08 35.30
C THR A 145 -7.76 -16.94 36.20
N HIS A 146 -8.08 -18.16 35.76
CA HIS A 146 -8.73 -19.19 36.56
C HIS A 146 -7.76 -19.78 37.60
N LEU A 147 -7.27 -18.94 38.50
CA LEU A 147 -6.50 -19.35 39.68
C LEU A 147 -7.47 -19.76 40.79
N THR A 148 -7.89 -21.03 40.75
CA THR A 148 -8.72 -21.63 41.80
C THR A 148 -7.91 -22.01 43.03
N LYS A 149 -7.88 -21.13 44.03
CA LYS A 149 -8.11 -21.44 45.46
C LYS A 149 -8.06 -20.19 46.34
#